data_AF-A0A7S0KUF4-F1
#
_entry.id   AF-A0A7S0KUF4-F1
#
_cell.length_a   1.000
_cell.length_b   1.000
_cell.length_c   1.000
_cell.angle_alpha   90.00
_cell.angle_beta   90.00
_cell.angle_gamma   90.00
#
_symmetry.space_group_name_H-M   'P 1'
#
loop_
_entity.id
_entity.type
_entity.pdbx_description
1 polymer ?
#
loop_
_entity_poly.entity_id
_entity_poly.type
_entity_poly.pdbx_seq_one_letter_code
_entity_poly.pdbx_strand_id
1 'polypeptide(L)'
;TLPPYQRKGYGKFLIQFSYELSKREGQAGTPERPLSDLGQVSYRRYWSRAILEVIWEHRGKVSVADISKETAIALDDIVSTLQSHGLVKYYRGNYMVSASSPRHLEEIVAAWCPRVLRDGGKGKGARGDGEARSGDGGLAVDPEYLYWSPDPDRLPIHASRRARQAATGSPVGW
;
A
#
# COMPACT_ATOMS: atom_id res chain seq x y z
N THR A 1 6.12 -12.74 -12.11
CA THR A 1 7.57 -12.97 -12.26
C THR A 1 7.81 -14.29 -12.96
N LEU A 2 8.68 -14.33 -13.97
CA LEU A 2 9.01 -15.56 -14.70
C LEU A 2 9.55 -16.65 -13.73
N PRO A 3 9.21 -17.94 -13.92
CA PRO A 3 9.60 -19.03 -13.01
C PRO A 3 11.08 -19.05 -12.56
N PRO A 4 12.09 -18.93 -13.46
CA PRO A 4 13.50 -18.97 -13.04
C PRO A 4 13.97 -17.76 -12.22
N TYR A 5 13.13 -16.72 -12.10
CA TYR A 5 13.42 -15.50 -11.35
C TYR A 5 12.52 -15.34 -10.11
N GLN A 6 11.74 -16.36 -9.75
CA GLN A 6 10.97 -16.34 -8.51
C GLN A 6 11.88 -16.39 -7.29
N ARG A 7 11.38 -15.94 -6.13
CA ARG A 7 12.09 -15.93 -4.82
C ARG A 7 13.38 -15.08 -4.78
N LYS A 8 13.70 -14.32 -5.82
CA LYS A 8 14.85 -13.38 -5.88
C LYS A 8 14.49 -11.93 -5.50
N GLY A 9 13.32 -11.70 -4.89
CA GLY A 9 12.86 -10.36 -4.50
C GLY A 9 12.19 -9.53 -5.61
N TYR A 10 12.28 -9.93 -6.89
CA TYR A 10 11.66 -9.17 -7.99
C TYR A 10 10.14 -9.01 -7.86
N GLY A 11 9.42 -9.99 -7.30
CA GLY A 11 7.98 -9.85 -7.07
C GLY A 11 7.66 -8.70 -6.11
N LYS A 12 8.38 -8.62 -4.98
CA LYS A 12 8.27 -7.52 -4.01
C LYS A 12 8.63 -6.19 -4.66
N PHE A 13 9.72 -6.16 -5.42
CA PHE A 13 10.16 -4.95 -6.14
C PHE A 13 9.11 -4.45 -7.12
N LEU A 14 8.53 -5.32 -7.94
CA LEU A 14 7.49 -4.94 -8.91
C LEU A 14 6.22 -4.41 -8.23
N ILE A 15 5.82 -5.02 -7.11
CA ILE A 15 4.70 -4.52 -6.30
C ILE A 15 5.03 -3.13 -5.75
N GLN A 16 6.20 -2.96 -5.12
CA GLN A 16 6.65 -1.66 -4.62
C GLN A 16 6.63 -0.61 -5.73
N PHE A 17 7.17 -0.95 -6.90
CA PHE A 17 7.26 -0.05 -8.04
C PHE A 17 5.88 0.39 -8.54
N SER A 18 4.92 -0.53 -8.62
CA SER A 18 3.54 -0.19 -9.01
C SER A 18 2.90 0.83 -8.07
N TYR A 19 3.15 0.73 -6.75
CA TYR A 19 2.60 1.68 -5.79
C TYR A 19 3.34 3.02 -5.78
N GLU A 20 4.64 3.06 -6.12
CA GLU A 20 5.34 4.34 -6.36
C GLU A 20 4.76 5.09 -7.57
N LEU A 21 4.32 4.39 -8.60
CA LEU A 21 3.58 5.01 -9.71
C LEU A 21 2.21 5.52 -9.25
N SER A 22 1.44 4.71 -8.52
CA SER A 22 0.14 5.12 -7.97
C SER A 22 0.24 6.37 -7.09
N LYS A 23 1.29 6.49 -6.27
CA LYS A 23 1.56 7.69 -5.47
C LYS A 23 1.77 8.93 -6.34
N ARG A 24 2.49 8.80 -7.46
CA ARG A 24 2.72 9.91 -8.41
C ARG A 24 1.48 10.29 -9.20
N GLU A 25 0.63 9.32 -9.52
CA GLU A 25 -0.69 9.57 -10.11
C GLU A 25 -1.67 10.20 -9.11
N GLY A 26 -1.38 10.16 -7.82
CA GLY A 26 -2.29 10.64 -6.76
C GLY A 26 -3.55 9.79 -6.65
N GLN A 27 -3.52 8.55 -7.17
CA GLN A 27 -4.66 7.65 -7.22
C GLN A 27 -4.34 6.35 -6.50
N ALA A 28 -5.21 5.94 -5.58
CA ALA A 28 -5.06 4.65 -4.89
C ALA A 28 -5.27 3.48 -5.86
N GLY A 29 -4.37 2.50 -5.79
CA GLY A 29 -4.34 1.32 -6.64
C GLY A 29 -4.66 0.02 -5.91
N THR A 30 -5.18 -0.94 -6.67
CA THR A 30 -5.41 -2.33 -6.26
C THR A 30 -5.00 -3.24 -7.43
N PRO A 31 -4.44 -4.44 -7.18
CA PRO A 31 -4.12 -5.36 -8.26
C PRO A 31 -5.38 -5.84 -8.98
N GLU A 32 -5.23 -6.20 -10.26
CA GLU A 32 -6.29 -6.88 -10.99
C GLU A 32 -6.58 -8.27 -10.39
N ARG A 33 -7.85 -8.68 -10.45
CA ARG A 33 -8.36 -9.92 -9.85
C ARG A 33 -8.91 -10.85 -10.96
N PRO A 34 -8.80 -12.18 -10.82
CA PRO A 34 -8.26 -12.91 -9.67
C PRO A 34 -6.72 -12.91 -9.61
N LEU A 35 -6.18 -12.87 -8.39
CA LEU A 35 -4.75 -13.04 -8.13
C LEU A 35 -4.38 -14.52 -8.03
N SER A 36 -3.20 -14.89 -8.53
CA SER A 36 -2.60 -16.21 -8.26
C SER A 36 -2.26 -16.37 -6.77
N ASP A 37 -2.16 -17.61 -6.28
CA ASP A 37 -1.85 -17.89 -4.87
C ASP A 37 -0.55 -17.20 -4.40
N LEU A 38 0.50 -17.29 -5.23
CA LEU A 38 1.77 -16.60 -4.98
C LEU A 38 1.61 -15.07 -5.00
N GLY A 39 0.77 -14.56 -5.90
CA GLY A 39 0.42 -13.15 -5.96
C GLY A 39 -0.26 -12.69 -4.66
N GLN A 40 -1.28 -13.41 -4.19
CA GLN A 40 -2.00 -13.10 -2.96
C GLN A 40 -1.06 -13.03 -1.75
N VAL A 41 -0.19 -14.02 -1.58
CA VAL A 41 0.81 -14.03 -0.49
C VAL A 41 1.74 -12.82 -0.59
N SER A 42 2.19 -12.48 -1.80
CA SER A 42 3.11 -11.37 -2.03
C SER A 42 2.46 -10.01 -1.72
N TYR A 43 1.23 -9.78 -2.18
CA TYR A 43 0.47 -8.56 -1.91
C TYR A 43 0.12 -8.43 -0.43
N ARG A 44 -0.37 -9.50 0.24
CA ARG A 44 -0.66 -9.48 1.68
C ARG A 44 0.58 -9.10 2.51
N ARG A 45 1.75 -9.63 2.15
CA ARG A 45 3.01 -9.29 2.82
C ARG A 45 3.41 -7.84 2.61
N TYR A 46 3.25 -7.33 1.38
CA TYR A 46 3.54 -5.93 1.08
C TYR A 46 2.58 -4.98 1.81
N TRP A 47 1.27 -5.20 1.72
CA TRP A 47 0.25 -4.38 2.36
C TRP A 47 0.40 -4.37 3.88
N SER A 48 0.55 -5.54 4.50
CA SER A 48 0.74 -5.63 5.95
C SER A 48 1.92 -4.76 6.39
N ARG A 49 3.05 -4.86 5.66
CA ARG A 49 4.22 -4.05 5.97
C ARG A 49 3.94 -2.55 5.83
N ALA A 50 3.51 -2.11 4.65
CA ALA A 50 3.30 -0.69 4.38
C ALA A 50 2.27 -0.04 5.32
N ILE A 51 1.18 -0.75 5.63
CA ILE A 51 0.11 -0.26 6.51
C ILE A 51 0.59 -0.18 7.96
N LEU A 52 1.28 -1.21 8.46
CA LEU A 52 1.78 -1.24 9.84
C LEU A 52 2.88 -0.20 10.07
N GLU A 53 3.72 0.07 9.06
CA GLU A 53 4.71 1.15 9.11
C GLU A 53 4.03 2.51 9.35
N VAL A 54 2.98 2.84 8.58
CA VAL A 54 2.21 4.10 8.77
C VAL A 54 1.53 4.15 10.13
N ILE A 55 0.87 3.06 10.55
CA ILE A 55 0.20 3.02 11.87
C ILE A 55 1.20 3.25 13.00
N TRP A 56 2.40 2.67 12.89
CA TRP A 56 3.45 2.83 13.88
C TRP A 56 4.02 4.26 13.92
N GLU A 57 4.29 4.85 12.77
CA GLU A 57 4.76 6.25 12.63
C GLU A 57 3.77 7.22 13.28
N HIS A 58 2.47 6.97 13.10
CA HIS A 58 1.38 7.80 13.65
C HIS A 58 0.92 7.38 15.06
N ARG A 59 1.65 6.47 15.74
CA ARG A 59 1.32 5.97 17.10
C ARG A 59 -0.13 5.47 17.23
N GLY A 60 -0.65 4.84 16.19
CA GLY A 60 -2.01 4.32 16.13
C GLY A 60 -3.11 5.37 15.90
N LYS A 61 -2.78 6.66 15.78
CA LYS A 61 -3.74 7.76 15.60
C LYS A 61 -3.85 8.16 14.13
N VAL A 62 -4.29 7.23 13.28
CA VAL A 62 -4.40 7.44 11.83
C VAL A 62 -5.70 6.83 11.30
N SER A 63 -6.33 7.49 10.33
CA SER A 63 -7.54 6.95 9.68
C SER A 63 -7.19 6.04 8.51
N VAL A 64 -8.13 5.19 8.09
CA VAL A 64 -7.96 4.34 6.89
C VAL A 64 -7.75 5.21 5.64
N ALA A 65 -8.38 6.38 5.57
CA ALA A 65 -8.22 7.33 4.46
C ALA A 65 -6.81 7.93 4.42
N ASP A 66 -6.23 8.27 5.57
CA ASP A 66 -4.85 8.78 5.65
C ASP A 66 -3.85 7.71 5.24
N ILE A 67 -4.03 6.47 5.70
CA ILE A 67 -3.21 5.32 5.26
C ILE A 67 -3.29 5.17 3.74
N SER A 68 -4.48 5.27 3.14
CA SER A 68 -4.65 5.18 1.69
C SER A 68 -3.92 6.29 0.95
N LYS A 69 -3.98 7.52 1.48
CA LYS A 69 -3.27 8.68 0.90
C LYS A 69 -1.75 8.51 0.93
N GLU A 70 -1.20 7.97 2.02
CA GLU A 70 0.26 7.80 2.16
C GLU A 70 0.82 6.60 1.40
N THR A 71 0.06 5.50 1.37
CA THR A 71 0.51 4.23 0.77
C THR A 71 0.08 4.06 -0.68
N ALA A 72 -0.91 4.83 -1.14
CA ALA A 72 -1.66 4.64 -2.38
C ALA A 72 -2.35 3.27 -2.48
N ILE A 73 -2.59 2.57 -1.36
CA ILE A 73 -3.35 1.32 -1.32
C ILE A 73 -4.84 1.64 -1.27
N ALA A 74 -5.65 0.91 -2.03
CA ALA A 74 -7.11 1.03 -2.00
C ALA A 74 -7.69 0.76 -0.60
N LEU A 75 -8.76 1.47 -0.24
CA LEU A 75 -9.40 1.37 1.08
C LEU A 75 -9.81 -0.06 1.42
N ASP A 76 -10.37 -0.81 0.46
CA ASP A 76 -10.81 -2.19 0.67
C ASP A 76 -9.66 -3.12 1.04
N ASP A 77 -8.50 -2.95 0.39
CA ASP A 77 -7.30 -3.76 0.67
C ASP A 77 -6.71 -3.39 2.05
N ILE A 78 -6.79 -2.11 2.45
CA ILE A 78 -6.38 -1.67 3.80
C ILE A 78 -7.30 -2.28 4.85
N VAL A 79 -8.62 -2.14 4.68
CA VAL A 79 -9.61 -2.69 5.61
C VAL A 79 -9.43 -4.19 5.74
N SER A 80 -9.34 -4.93 4.63
CA SER A 80 -9.10 -6.38 4.64
C SER A 80 -7.80 -6.74 5.39
N THR A 81 -6.74 -5.97 5.19
CA THR A 81 -5.47 -6.21 5.86
C THR A 81 -5.59 -5.97 7.37
N LEU A 82 -6.19 -4.86 7.79
CA LEU A 82 -6.40 -4.56 9.21
C LEU A 82 -7.34 -5.57 9.89
N GLN A 83 -8.35 -6.07 9.19
CA GLN A 83 -9.21 -7.15 9.68
C GLN A 83 -8.39 -8.41 9.96
N SER A 84 -7.48 -8.79 9.05
CA SER A 84 -6.63 -9.97 9.22
C SER A 84 -5.66 -9.87 10.40
N HIS A 85 -5.31 -8.65 10.81
CA HIS A 85 -4.47 -8.38 12.00
C HIS A 85 -5.28 -8.04 13.26
N GLY A 86 -6.61 -8.01 13.19
CA GLY A 86 -7.44 -7.61 14.34
C GLY A 86 -7.25 -6.15 14.78
N LEU A 87 -6.88 -5.26 13.84
CA LEU A 87 -6.54 -3.85 14.09
C LEU A 87 -7.61 -2.85 13.61
N VAL A 88 -8.82 -3.30 13.30
CA VAL A 88 -9.90 -2.43 12.84
C VAL A 88 -11.18 -2.63 13.64
N LYS A 89 -11.90 -1.52 13.85
CA LYS A 89 -13.27 -1.51 14.36
C LYS A 89 -14.15 -0.71 13.42
N TYR A 90 -15.38 -1.16 13.26
CA TYR A 90 -16.40 -0.43 12.53
C TYR A 90 -17.24 0.39 13.51
N TYR A 91 -17.31 1.70 13.32
CA TYR A 91 -18.04 2.61 14.18
C TYR A 91 -18.72 3.71 13.37
N ARG A 92 -20.04 3.89 13.55
CA ARG A 92 -20.86 4.92 12.88
C ARG A 92 -20.61 5.04 11.37
N GLY A 93 -20.62 3.92 10.66
CA GLY A 93 -20.42 3.95 9.20
C GLY A 93 -18.95 3.92 8.74
N ASN A 94 -17.99 4.05 9.67
CA ASN A 94 -16.58 4.25 9.34
C ASN A 94 -15.68 3.17 9.94
N TYR A 95 -14.60 2.83 9.23
CA TYR A 95 -13.55 1.97 9.74
C TYR A 95 -12.49 2.80 10.48
N MET A 96 -12.23 2.44 11.74
CA MET A 96 -11.22 3.07 12.58
C MET A 96 -10.11 2.07 12.91
N VAL A 97 -8.87 2.52 12.84
CA VAL A 97 -7.72 1.75 13.34
C VAL A 97 -7.84 1.68 14.87
N SER A 98 -7.82 0.46 15.43
CA SER A 98 -7.90 0.25 16.87
C SER A 98 -7.16 -1.03 17.23
N ALA A 99 -6.13 -0.89 18.07
CA ALA A 99 -5.48 -2.03 18.71
C ALA A 99 -6.19 -2.35 20.04
N SER A 100 -6.31 -3.63 20.38
CA SER A 100 -6.86 -4.10 21.66
C SER A 100 -6.04 -3.63 22.87
N SER A 101 -4.73 -3.48 22.70
CA SER A 101 -3.80 -2.91 23.68
C SER A 101 -2.61 -2.28 22.95
N PRO A 102 -1.87 -1.35 23.58
CA PRO A 102 -0.63 -0.82 23.00
C PRO A 102 0.39 -1.92 22.66
N ARG A 103 0.48 -2.95 23.51
CA ARG A 103 1.37 -4.11 23.32
C ARG A 103 0.99 -4.95 22.10
N HIS A 104 -0.31 -5.09 21.82
CA HIS A 104 -0.78 -5.85 20.66
C HIS A 104 -0.25 -5.23 19.34
N LEU A 105 -0.25 -3.90 19.22
CA LEU A 105 0.32 -3.24 18.06
C LEU A 105 1.83 -3.46 17.96
N GLU A 106 2.55 -3.33 19.08
CA GLU A 106 4.01 -3.58 19.15
C GLU A 106 4.36 -5.01 18.71
N GLU A 107 3.62 -6.01 19.18
CA GLU A 107 3.82 -7.42 18.82
C GLU A 107 3.60 -7.68 17.32
N ILE A 108 2.52 -7.13 16.75
CA ILE A 108 2.25 -7.25 15.31
C ILE A 108 3.35 -6.54 14.51
N VAL A 109 3.73 -5.32 14.89
CA VAL A 109 4.80 -4.58 14.23
C VAL A 109 6.14 -5.31 14.36
N ALA A 110 6.45 -5.93 15.50
CA ALA A 110 7.64 -6.74 15.68
C ALA A 110 7.66 -7.95 14.73
N ALA A 111 6.52 -8.62 14.55
CA ALA A 111 6.41 -9.80 13.71
C ALA A 111 6.51 -9.48 12.21
N TRP A 112 5.88 -8.38 11.75
CA TRP A 112 5.79 -8.05 10.32
C TRP A 112 6.81 -7.01 9.86
N CYS A 113 7.22 -6.13 10.76
CA CYS A 113 8.08 -4.97 10.52
C CYS A 113 9.17 -4.84 11.61
N PRO A 114 9.97 -5.88 11.91
CA PRO A 114 10.88 -5.89 13.06
C PRO A 114 11.88 -4.72 13.09
N ARG A 115 12.16 -4.09 11.94
CA ARG A 115 13.09 -2.96 11.85
C ARG A 115 12.51 -1.61 12.20
N VAL A 116 11.20 -1.45 12.04
CA VAL A 116 10.52 -0.22 12.42
C VAL A 116 10.61 0.03 13.93
N LEU A 117 10.77 -1.05 14.71
CA LEU A 117 11.10 -0.97 16.14
C LEU A 117 12.58 -0.64 16.40
N ARG A 118 13.48 -1.01 15.49
CA ARG A 118 14.94 -0.85 15.65
C ARG A 118 15.43 0.56 15.34
N ASP A 119 14.80 1.24 14.36
CA ASP A 119 15.21 2.58 13.94
C ASP A 119 14.61 3.72 14.80
N GLY A 120 13.94 3.38 15.91
CA GLY A 120 13.74 4.30 17.03
C GLY A 120 13.15 5.66 16.65
N GLY A 121 12.00 5.69 15.97
CA GLY A 121 11.10 6.85 15.96
C GLY A 121 11.72 8.22 15.66
N LYS A 122 12.77 8.32 14.84
CA LYS A 122 13.09 9.60 14.19
C LYS A 122 12.00 9.86 13.17
N GLY A 123 11.04 10.71 13.55
CA GLY A 123 10.08 11.28 12.62
C GLY A 123 10.80 11.83 11.40
N LYS A 124 10.16 11.71 10.24
CA LYS A 124 10.58 12.31 8.96
C LYS A 124 10.74 13.83 9.13
N GLY A 125 11.88 14.25 9.65
CA GLY A 125 12.39 15.62 9.55
C GLY A 125 13.40 15.65 8.42
N ALA A 126 13.18 16.54 7.46
CA ALA A 126 14.04 16.85 6.33
C ALA A 126 14.33 15.68 5.35
N ARG A 127 13.68 15.75 4.18
CA ARG A 127 14.18 15.12 2.96
C ARG A 127 15.48 15.82 2.57
N GLY A 128 16.59 15.14 2.77
CA GLY A 128 17.93 15.50 2.34
C GLY A 128 18.85 14.38 2.80
N ASP A 129 19.65 13.88 1.86
CA ASP A 129 20.71 12.89 2.00
C ASP A 129 20.31 11.44 1.75
N GLY A 130 20.74 10.98 0.59
CA GLY A 130 20.52 9.66 0.05
C GLY A 130 21.16 8.57 0.90
N GLU A 131 20.34 7.62 1.30
CA GLU A 131 20.78 6.28 1.64
C GLU A 131 19.65 5.32 1.30
N ALA A 132 19.52 4.97 0.02
CA ALA A 132 18.69 3.86 -0.45
C ALA A 132 19.34 2.52 -0.06
N ARG A 133 19.53 2.29 1.24
CA ARG A 133 19.91 0.99 1.78
C ARG A 133 18.69 0.32 2.39
N SER A 134 17.99 -0.42 1.54
CA SER A 134 17.10 -1.50 1.96
C SER A 134 17.92 -2.53 2.76
N GLY A 135 17.95 -2.41 4.08
CA GLY A 135 18.85 -3.21 4.92
C GLY A 135 18.60 -4.72 4.92
N ASP A 136 17.67 -5.24 4.09
CA ASP A 136 17.29 -6.66 3.97
C ASP A 136 18.19 -7.41 2.98
N GLY A 137 19.25 -6.75 2.48
CA GLY A 137 20.04 -7.24 1.36
C GLY A 137 19.22 -7.44 0.09
N GLY A 138 17.96 -7.00 0.09
CA GLY A 138 16.98 -7.25 -0.96
C GLY A 138 16.62 -5.99 -1.72
N LEU A 139 16.26 -6.19 -2.99
CA LEU A 139 15.83 -5.14 -3.91
C LEU A 139 14.74 -4.25 -3.28
N ALA A 140 14.92 -2.94 -3.40
CA ALA A 140 13.93 -1.93 -3.07
C ALA A 140 13.86 -0.89 -4.18
N VAL A 141 12.71 -0.24 -4.27
CA VAL A 141 12.53 0.91 -5.16
C VAL A 141 13.06 2.14 -4.45
N ASP A 142 13.97 2.84 -5.12
CA ASP A 142 14.38 4.18 -4.74
C ASP A 142 13.56 5.18 -5.56
N PRO A 143 12.67 5.97 -4.93
CA PRO A 143 11.85 6.96 -5.63
C PRO A 143 12.66 8.04 -6.36
N GLU A 144 13.91 8.29 -5.97
CA GLU A 144 14.79 9.29 -6.61
C GLU A 144 15.18 8.89 -8.04
N TYR A 145 15.26 7.59 -8.32
CA TYR A 145 15.60 7.05 -9.64
C TYR A 145 14.38 6.79 -10.53
N LEU A 146 13.16 7.04 -10.03
CA LEU A 146 11.97 6.94 -10.84
C LEU A 146 11.82 8.27 -11.60
N TYR A 147 12.26 8.31 -12.86
CA TYR A 147 12.06 9.46 -13.74
C TYR A 147 10.81 9.24 -14.60
N TRP A 148 9.65 9.52 -14.00
CA TRP A 148 8.35 9.33 -14.65
C TRP A 148 7.32 10.32 -14.10
N SER A 149 6.50 10.88 -14.98
CA SER A 149 5.34 11.71 -14.62
C SER A 149 4.08 11.12 -15.24
N PRO A 150 2.91 11.27 -14.59
CA PRO A 150 1.63 10.96 -15.22
C PRO A 150 1.47 11.75 -16.51
N ASP A 151 0.84 11.12 -17.50
CA ASP A 151 0.39 11.79 -18.71
C ASP A 151 -0.69 12.83 -18.33
N PRO A 152 -0.49 14.13 -18.62
CA PRO A 152 -1.42 15.19 -18.23
C PRO A 152 -2.80 15.05 -18.88
N ASP A 153 -2.88 14.41 -20.05
CA ASP A 153 -4.13 14.22 -20.79
C ASP A 153 -4.85 12.92 -20.40
N ARG A 154 -4.21 12.09 -19.57
CA ARG A 154 -4.78 10.83 -19.12
C ARG A 154 -5.84 11.08 -18.05
N LEU A 155 -7.09 10.94 -18.46
CA LEU A 155 -8.23 10.99 -17.54
C LEU A 155 -8.05 9.98 -16.39
N PRO A 156 -8.44 10.34 -15.15
CA PRO A 156 -8.44 9.41 -14.02
C PRO A 156 -9.10 8.09 -14.40
N ILE A 157 -8.59 6.95 -13.94
CA ILE A 157 -9.05 5.63 -14.44
C ILE A 157 -10.57 5.47 -14.30
N HIS A 158 -11.17 6.03 -13.24
CA HIS A 158 -12.62 6.02 -13.04
C HIS A 158 -13.38 6.93 -14.02
N ALA A 159 -12.82 8.08 -14.38
CA ALA A 159 -13.36 8.97 -15.41
C ALA A 159 -13.25 8.32 -16.79
N SER A 160 -12.14 7.64 -17.08
CA SER A 160 -11.94 6.85 -18.30
C SER A 160 -12.97 5.71 -18.42
N ARG A 161 -13.30 5.02 -17.30
CA ARG A 161 -14.29 3.93 -17.30
C ARG A 161 -15.72 4.46 -17.50
N ARG A 162 -16.07 5.59 -16.87
CA ARG A 162 -17.35 6.29 -17.09
C ARG A 162 -17.46 6.84 -18.50
N ALA A 163 -16.40 7.45 -19.04
CA ALA A 163 -16.38 7.96 -20.42
C ALA A 163 -16.54 6.82 -21.43
N ARG A 164 -15.90 5.67 -21.22
CA ARG A 164 -16.11 4.46 -22.04
C ARG A 164 -17.54 3.93 -21.92
N GLN A 165 -18.10 3.84 -20.71
CA GLN A 165 -19.49 3.38 -20.49
C GLN A 165 -20.52 4.34 -21.11
N ALA A 166 -20.28 5.65 -21.05
CA ALA A 166 -21.11 6.65 -21.71
C ALA A 166 -20.99 6.60 -23.25
N ALA A 167 -19.80 6.28 -23.78
CA ALA A 167 -19.57 6.12 -25.21
C ALA A 167 -20.16 4.81 -25.79
N THR A 168 -20.28 3.74 -24.98
CA THR A 168 -20.85 2.45 -25.41
C THR A 168 -22.38 2.36 -25.21
N GLY A 169 -23.09 3.49 -25.19
CA GLY A 169 -24.51 3.59 -24.86
C GLY A 169 -25.36 2.39 -25.26
N SER A 170 -25.75 1.58 -24.27
CA SER A 170 -26.90 0.69 -24.36
C SER A 170 -27.70 0.86 -23.07
N PRO A 171 -28.94 1.37 -23.14
CA PRO A 171 -29.77 1.54 -21.97
C PRO A 171 -30.27 0.15 -21.56
N VAL A 172 -29.80 -0.36 -20.41
CA VAL A 172 -30.43 -1.53 -19.79
C VAL A 172 -31.77 -1.05 -19.24
N GLY A 173 -32.85 -1.57 -19.82
CA GLY A 173 -34.23 -1.30 -19.41
C GLY A 173 -34.52 -1.74 -17.99
N TRP A 174 -35.60 -1.15 -17.45
CA TRP A 174 -36.22 -1.36 -16.15
C TRP A 174 -36.39 -2.82 -15.75
#